data_AF-A0A1F0QS93-F1
#
_entry.id   AF-A0A1F0QS93-F1
#
_cell.length_a   1.000
_cell.length_b   1.000
_cell.length_c   1.000
_cell.angle_alpha   90.00
_cell.angle_beta   90.00
_cell.angle_gamma   90.00
#
_symmetry.space_group_name_H-M   'P 1'
#
loop_
_entity.id
_entity.type
_entity.pdbx_description
1 polymer ?
#
loop_
_entity_poly.entity_id
_entity_poly.type
_entity_poly.pdbx_seq_one_letter_code
_entity_poly.pdbx_strand_id
1 'polypeptide(L)'
;MYTPIPGMSHLQLYVAPQRIRYERQPTAGDLATRKEIHGLVVIVLEVAAALRPLSHLNNPRFAPEIANHVRAWRKAQASSEWRGGMALRSLHARSNGEFFGSVLMGSTRRAFTGAAVGRHLSSFRLLSVGMHPHGNGEPEV
;
A
#
# COMPACT_ATOMS: atom_id res chain seq x y z
N MET A 1 22.88 -24.87 5.75
CA MET A 1 22.73 -26.12 4.97
C MET A 1 22.81 -25.75 3.51
N TYR A 2 23.53 -26.52 2.68
CA TYR A 2 23.60 -26.25 1.24
C TYR A 2 22.58 -27.14 0.52
N THR A 3 21.77 -26.56 -0.36
CA THR A 3 20.80 -27.28 -1.19
C THR A 3 21.16 -27.15 -2.66
N PRO A 4 21.19 -28.25 -3.44
CA PRO A 4 21.52 -28.20 -4.86
C PRO A 4 20.49 -27.38 -5.64
N ILE A 5 20.93 -26.66 -6.66
CA ILE A 5 20.04 -25.94 -7.58
C ILE A 5 19.73 -26.89 -8.75
N PRO A 6 18.45 -27.21 -9.03
CA PRO A 6 18.09 -28.08 -10.15
C PRO A 6 18.65 -27.56 -11.49
N GLY A 7 19.27 -28.45 -12.26
CA GLY A 7 19.87 -28.12 -13.56
C GLY A 7 21.30 -27.54 -13.50
N MET A 8 21.89 -27.39 -12.31
CA MET A 8 23.25 -26.86 -12.13
C MET A 8 24.11 -27.83 -11.32
N SER A 9 25.05 -28.52 -11.97
CA SER A 9 25.87 -29.57 -11.33
C SER A 9 26.89 -29.07 -10.30
N HIS A 10 27.27 -27.78 -10.37
CA HIS A 10 28.34 -27.21 -9.54
C HIS A 10 27.88 -26.07 -8.62
N LEU A 11 26.59 -25.71 -8.64
CA LEU A 11 26.08 -24.62 -7.83
C LEU A 11 25.20 -25.15 -6.69
N GLN A 12 25.44 -24.61 -5.50
CA GLN A 12 24.66 -24.92 -4.30
C GLN A 12 24.15 -23.63 -3.67
N LEU A 13 22.88 -23.63 -3.26
CA LEU A 13 22.29 -22.54 -2.51
C LEU A 13 22.59 -22.72 -1.02
N TYR A 14 23.25 -21.74 -0.41
CA TYR A 14 23.36 -21.70 1.04
C TYR A 14 22.01 -21.31 1.67
N VAL A 15 21.43 -22.23 2.41
CA VAL A 15 20.25 -22.01 3.24
C VAL A 15 20.70 -21.80 4.69
N ALA A 16 20.62 -20.56 5.16
CA ALA A 16 20.91 -20.23 6.55
C ALA A 16 19.95 -21.01 7.48
N PRO A 17 20.45 -21.71 8.53
CA PRO A 17 19.62 -22.50 9.46
C PRO A 17 18.56 -21.67 10.17
N GLN A 18 18.86 -20.39 10.42
CA GLN A 18 17.91 -19.41 10.93
C GLN A 18 17.77 -18.30 9.90
N ARG A 19 16.60 -18.19 9.30
CA ARG A 19 16.23 -16.97 8.58
C ARG A 19 16.04 -15.88 9.63
N ILE A 20 16.98 -14.93 9.68
CA ILE A 20 16.82 -13.74 10.51
C ILE A 20 15.61 -12.98 9.98
N ARG A 21 14.50 -13.05 10.71
CA ARG A 21 13.34 -12.19 10.47
C ARG A 21 13.62 -10.85 11.12
N TYR A 22 13.93 -9.85 10.30
CA TYR A 22 14.01 -8.44 10.72
C TYR A 22 12.63 -7.81 10.94
N GLU A 23 11.63 -8.60 11.34
CA GLU A 23 10.30 -8.09 11.63
C GLU A 23 10.34 -7.35 12.97
N ARG A 24 10.36 -6.02 12.92
CA ARG A 24 10.23 -5.19 14.11
C ARG A 24 8.86 -5.45 14.75
N GLN A 25 8.84 -5.88 16.01
CA GLN A 25 7.63 -5.97 16.80
C GLN A 25 7.04 -4.55 16.99
N PRO A 26 5.73 -4.33 16.77
CA PRO A 26 5.11 -3.04 17.05
C PRO A 26 5.24 -2.69 18.54
N THR A 27 5.68 -1.46 18.82
CA THR A 27 5.68 -0.92 20.18
C THR A 27 4.28 -0.46 20.57
N ALA A 28 4.04 -0.21 21.87
CA ALA A 28 2.77 0.34 22.34
C ALA A 28 2.42 1.68 21.67
N GLY A 29 3.43 2.53 21.43
CA GLY A 29 3.27 3.80 20.70
C GLY A 29 2.82 3.58 19.26
N ASP A 30 3.40 2.62 18.55
CA ASP A 30 3.00 2.27 17.19
C ASP A 30 1.53 1.83 17.12
N LEU A 31 1.09 1.03 18.10
CA LEU A 31 -0.30 0.56 18.19
C LEU A 31 -1.27 1.70 18.50
N ALA A 32 -0.88 2.64 19.38
CA ALA A 32 -1.66 3.83 19.70
C ALA A 32 -1.84 4.72 18.46
N THR A 33 -0.73 5.08 17.78
CA THR A 33 -0.78 5.86 16.53
C THR A 33 -1.63 5.17 15.48
N ARG A 34 -1.47 3.84 15.31
CA ARG A 34 -2.29 3.06 14.37
C ARG A 34 -3.79 3.22 14.67
N LYS A 35 -4.19 3.09 15.95
CA LYS A 35 -5.59 3.21 16.36
C LYS A 35 -6.14 4.62 16.11
N GLU A 36 -5.33 5.65 16.34
CA GLU A 36 -5.71 7.06 16.13
C GLU A 36 -5.96 7.37 14.65
N ILE A 37 -5.09 6.91 13.76
CA ILE A 37 -5.17 7.23 12.33
C ILE A 37 -6.07 6.29 11.54
N HIS A 38 -6.41 5.11 12.07
CA HIS A 38 -7.11 4.05 11.33
C HIS A 38 -8.36 4.56 10.60
N GLY A 39 -9.24 5.27 11.30
CA GLY A 39 -10.46 5.80 10.70
C GLY A 39 -10.20 6.83 9.59
N LEU A 40 -9.16 7.65 9.73
CA LEU A 40 -8.78 8.63 8.71
C LEU A 40 -8.25 7.95 7.46
N VAL A 41 -7.36 6.97 7.62
CA VAL A 41 -6.80 6.19 6.50
C VAL A 41 -7.93 5.46 5.76
N VAL A 42 -8.86 4.85 6.48
CA VAL A 42 -10.03 4.19 5.87
C VAL A 42 -10.86 5.17 5.05
N ILE A 43 -11.13 6.39 5.54
CA ILE A 43 -11.85 7.41 4.77
C ILE A 43 -11.13 7.74 3.47
N VAL A 44 -9.80 7.96 3.51
CA VAL A 44 -9.04 8.26 2.28
C VAL A 44 -9.13 7.11 1.28
N LEU A 45 -9.04 5.86 1.76
CA LEU A 45 -9.14 4.65 0.93
C LEU A 45 -10.55 4.46 0.34
N GLU A 46 -11.61 4.71 1.10
CA GLU A 46 -12.99 4.66 0.62
C GLU A 46 -13.26 5.74 -0.44
N VAL A 47 -12.72 6.95 -0.25
CA VAL A 47 -12.80 8.02 -1.25
C VAL A 47 -12.03 7.67 -2.52
N ALA A 48 -10.87 7.05 -2.39
CA ALA A 48 -10.08 6.56 -3.52
C ALA A 48 -10.80 5.45 -4.29
N ALA A 49 -11.48 4.55 -3.58
CA ALA A 49 -12.31 3.48 -4.15
C ALA A 49 -13.70 3.96 -4.60
N ALA A 50 -13.98 5.27 -4.57
CA ALA A 50 -15.27 5.87 -4.93
C ALA A 50 -16.48 5.40 -4.11
N LEU A 51 -16.25 4.83 -2.92
CA LEU A 51 -17.29 4.45 -1.95
C LEU A 51 -17.76 5.65 -1.11
N ARG A 52 -16.98 6.73 -1.11
CA ARG A 52 -17.32 8.03 -0.48
C ARG A 52 -17.03 9.19 -1.43
N PRO A 53 -17.77 10.31 -1.30
CA PRO A 53 -17.52 11.49 -2.11
C PRO A 53 -16.19 12.17 -1.72
N LEU A 54 -15.53 12.79 -2.70
CA LEU A 54 -14.24 13.47 -2.51
C LEU A 54 -14.32 14.60 -1.48
N SER A 55 -15.49 15.21 -1.30
CA SER A 55 -15.74 16.28 -0.31
C SER A 55 -15.47 15.87 1.14
N HIS A 56 -15.46 14.57 1.46
CA HIS A 56 -15.10 14.09 2.80
C HIS A 56 -13.63 14.36 3.15
N LEU A 57 -12.78 14.60 2.14
CA LEU A 57 -11.39 15.03 2.34
C LEU A 57 -11.25 16.53 2.55
N ASN A 58 -12.31 17.33 2.36
CA ASN A 58 -12.33 18.77 2.64
C ASN A 58 -12.57 19.02 4.14
N ASN A 59 -11.76 18.40 4.99
CA ASN A 59 -11.84 18.50 6.44
C ASN A 59 -10.45 18.85 7.00
N PRO A 60 -10.32 19.69 8.05
CA PRO A 60 -9.03 20.05 8.65
C PRO A 60 -8.18 18.86 9.14
N ARG A 61 -8.75 17.65 9.23
CA ARG A 61 -8.02 16.42 9.52
C ARG A 61 -7.21 15.87 8.34
N PHE A 62 -7.34 16.44 7.15
CA PHE A 62 -6.60 16.04 5.96
C PHE A 62 -5.88 17.24 5.34
N ALA A 63 -4.61 17.07 5.01
CA ALA A 63 -3.90 18.03 4.19
C ALA A 63 -4.54 18.12 2.78
N PRO A 64 -4.72 19.32 2.20
CA PRO A 64 -5.36 19.51 0.89
C PRO A 64 -4.74 18.69 -0.25
N GLU A 65 -3.43 18.44 -0.17
CA GLU A 65 -2.66 17.65 -1.13
C GLU A 65 -3.14 16.20 -1.23
N ILE A 66 -3.74 15.67 -0.15
CA ILE A 66 -4.33 14.33 -0.13
C ILE A 66 -5.50 14.26 -1.10
N ALA A 67 -6.41 15.24 -1.07
CA ALA A 67 -7.54 15.30 -1.98
C ALA A 67 -7.09 15.44 -3.44
N ASN A 68 -6.06 16.25 -3.68
CA ASN A 68 -5.47 16.41 -5.01
C ASN A 68 -4.85 15.11 -5.53
N HIS A 69 -4.06 14.42 -4.69
CA HIS A 69 -3.49 13.11 -5.02
C HIS A 69 -4.58 12.10 -5.34
N VAL A 70 -5.58 11.94 -4.47
CA VAL A 70 -6.65 10.96 -4.67
C VAL A 70 -7.46 11.26 -5.93
N ARG A 71 -7.74 12.54 -6.21
CA ARG A 71 -8.42 12.95 -7.45
C ARG A 71 -7.60 12.59 -8.69
N ALA A 72 -6.32 12.91 -8.71
CA ALA A 72 -5.42 12.60 -9.84
C ALA A 72 -5.25 11.10 -10.01
N TRP A 73 -5.03 10.38 -8.91
CA TRP A 73 -4.87 8.94 -8.88
C TRP A 73 -6.10 8.23 -9.43
N ARG A 74 -7.31 8.64 -9.01
CA ARG A 74 -8.57 8.12 -9.54
C ARG A 74 -8.64 8.32 -11.06
N LYS A 75 -8.40 9.54 -11.56
CA LYS A 75 -8.42 9.80 -13.01
C LYS A 75 -7.47 8.91 -13.81
N ALA A 76 -6.34 8.51 -13.22
CA ALA A 76 -5.36 7.66 -13.87
C ALA A 76 -5.72 6.16 -13.87
N GLN A 77 -6.67 5.70 -13.04
CA GLN A 77 -7.08 4.30 -13.02
C GLN A 77 -8.18 4.02 -14.04
N ALA A 78 -8.01 2.97 -14.84
CA ALA A 78 -8.99 2.53 -15.83
C ALA A 78 -10.34 2.17 -15.17
N SER A 79 -11.45 2.57 -15.78
CA SER A 79 -12.81 2.43 -15.26
C SER A 79 -13.21 1.00 -14.87
N SER A 80 -12.54 -0.03 -15.41
CA SER A 80 -12.83 -1.43 -15.09
C SER A 80 -12.36 -1.83 -13.70
N GLU A 81 -11.32 -1.20 -13.16
CA GLU A 81 -10.74 -1.53 -11.85
C GLU A 81 -11.58 -1.02 -10.66
N TRP A 82 -12.58 -0.20 -10.96
CA TRP A 82 -13.45 0.43 -9.97
C TRP A 82 -14.64 -0.45 -9.61
N ARG A 83 -14.83 -1.56 -10.34
CA ARG A 83 -15.89 -2.53 -10.07
C ARG A 83 -15.45 -3.46 -8.94
N GLY A 84 -15.71 -3.06 -7.70
CA GLY A 84 -15.59 -3.93 -6.54
C GLY A 84 -15.43 -3.19 -5.23
N GLY A 85 -15.49 -3.94 -4.13
CA GLY A 85 -15.36 -3.38 -2.79
C GLY A 85 -13.94 -2.92 -2.46
N MET A 86 -13.79 -2.34 -1.27
CA MET A 86 -12.51 -2.00 -0.68
C MET A 86 -12.33 -2.80 0.61
N ALA A 87 -11.16 -3.44 0.77
CA ALA A 87 -10.78 -4.12 2.00
C ALA A 87 -9.36 -3.72 2.42
N LEU A 88 -9.23 -3.10 3.59
CA LEU A 88 -7.94 -2.84 4.21
C LEU A 88 -7.29 -4.18 4.59
N ARG A 89 -6.10 -4.46 4.03
CA ARG A 89 -5.38 -5.73 4.28
C ARG A 89 -4.34 -5.59 5.36
N SER A 90 -3.65 -4.46 5.39
CA SER A 90 -2.71 -4.15 6.45
C SER A 90 -2.63 -2.64 6.68
N LEU A 91 -2.41 -2.27 7.93
CA LEU A 91 -2.06 -0.93 8.34
C LEU A 91 -1.00 -1.04 9.43
N HIS A 92 0.16 -0.48 9.14
CA HIS A 92 1.27 -0.33 10.05
C HIS A 92 1.45 1.16 10.29
N ALA A 93 1.70 1.53 11.54
CA ALA A 93 2.06 2.88 11.92
C ALA A 93 3.33 2.83 12.77
N ARG A 94 4.00 3.95 12.82
CA ARG A 94 5.15 4.22 13.68
C ARG A 94 4.79 5.33 14.65
N SER A 95 5.37 5.31 15.85
CA SER A 95 5.16 6.33 16.87
C SER A 95 5.54 7.76 16.41
N ASN A 96 6.37 7.89 15.38
CA ASN A 96 6.71 9.17 14.74
C ASN A 96 5.61 9.70 13.79
N GLY A 97 4.50 8.97 13.61
CA GLY A 97 3.39 9.36 12.75
C GLY A 97 3.44 8.80 11.32
N GLU A 98 4.52 8.13 10.91
CA GLU A 98 4.58 7.47 9.61
C GLU A 98 3.66 6.25 9.58
N PHE A 99 3.01 6.00 8.45
CA PHE A 99 2.17 4.82 8.27
C PHE A 99 2.23 4.29 6.84
N PHE A 100 1.99 2.99 6.71
CA PHE A 100 1.99 2.29 5.42
C PHE A 100 1.16 1.03 5.52
N GLY A 101 0.77 0.51 4.37
CA GLY A 101 -0.05 -0.68 4.35
C GLY A 101 -0.45 -1.09 2.95
N SER A 102 -1.43 -1.97 2.92
CA SER A 102 -1.99 -2.45 1.67
C SER A 102 -3.51 -2.56 1.75
N VAL A 103 -4.12 -2.33 0.61
CA VAL A 103 -5.57 -2.31 0.41
C VAL A 103 -5.89 -3.14 -0.81
N LEU A 104 -6.96 -3.90 -0.75
CA LEU A 104 -7.56 -4.52 -1.92
C LEU A 104 -8.65 -3.59 -2.44
N MET A 105 -8.54 -3.16 -3.70
CA MET A 105 -9.57 -2.37 -4.39
C MET A 105 -9.99 -3.16 -5.62
N GLY A 106 -11.25 -3.61 -5.65
CA GLY A 106 -11.68 -4.59 -6.65
C GLY A 106 -10.85 -5.88 -6.54
N SER A 107 -10.19 -6.26 -7.62
CA SER A 107 -9.28 -7.41 -7.68
C SER A 107 -7.81 -7.04 -7.46
N THR A 108 -7.48 -5.75 -7.39
CA THR A 108 -6.08 -5.28 -7.38
C THR A 108 -5.63 -4.92 -5.97
N ARG A 109 -4.57 -5.59 -5.49
CA ARG A 109 -3.90 -5.20 -4.24
C ARG A 109 -2.97 -4.03 -4.51
N ARG A 110 -3.14 -2.96 -3.74
CA ARG A 110 -2.35 -1.73 -3.83
C ARG A 110 -1.70 -1.41 -2.51
N ALA A 111 -0.49 -0.86 -2.58
CA ALA A 111 0.20 -0.36 -1.41
C ALA A 111 -0.09 1.14 -1.22
N PHE A 112 0.00 1.60 0.02
CA PHE A 112 -0.10 3.01 0.34
C PHE A 112 0.89 3.37 1.45
N THR A 113 1.20 4.66 1.54
CA THR A 113 2.05 5.24 2.58
C THR A 113 1.59 6.66 2.90
N GLY A 114 1.98 7.18 4.05
CA GLY A 114 1.70 8.55 4.47
C GLY A 114 2.30 8.90 5.82
N ALA A 115 1.98 10.09 6.28
CA ALA A 115 2.38 10.60 7.58
C ALA A 115 1.20 11.32 8.26
N ALA A 116 1.20 11.28 9.58
CA ALA A 116 0.19 11.88 10.43
C ALA A 116 0.83 12.59 11.61
N VAL A 117 0.16 13.64 12.09
CA VAL A 117 0.47 14.31 13.35
C VAL A 117 -0.79 14.27 14.20
N GLY A 118 -0.82 13.36 15.18
CA GLY A 118 -2.03 13.04 15.95
C GLY A 118 -3.18 12.62 15.03
N ARG A 119 -4.30 13.36 15.10
CA ARG A 119 -5.53 13.09 14.32
C ARG A 119 -5.62 13.89 13.02
N HIS A 120 -4.48 14.28 12.46
CA HIS A 120 -4.36 14.96 11.18
C HIS A 120 -3.44 14.17 10.26
N LEU A 121 -3.91 13.79 9.06
CA LEU A 121 -3.07 13.20 8.04
C LEU A 121 -2.39 14.32 7.24
N SER A 122 -1.07 14.45 7.41
CA SER A 122 -0.26 15.46 6.73
C SER A 122 0.14 15.02 5.31
N SER A 123 0.20 13.72 5.05
CA SER A 123 0.43 13.20 3.70
C SER A 123 -0.19 11.82 3.50
N PHE A 124 -0.53 11.51 2.25
CA PHE A 124 -1.00 10.19 1.85
C PHE A 124 -0.71 9.97 0.36
N ARG A 125 -0.20 8.78 0.02
CA ARG A 125 0.06 8.34 -1.34
C ARG A 125 -0.41 6.90 -1.53
N LEU A 126 -1.26 6.70 -2.54
CA LEU A 126 -1.46 5.39 -3.15
C LEU A 126 -0.33 5.14 -4.15
N LEU A 127 0.30 3.97 -4.03
CA LEU A 127 1.38 3.57 -4.90
C LEU A 127 0.80 2.88 -6.14
N SER A 128 1.21 3.35 -7.30
CA SER A 128 0.95 2.67 -8.58
C SER A 128 2.09 1.69 -8.80
N VAL A 129 1.80 0.40 -8.85
CA VAL A 129 2.74 -0.56 -9.43
C VAL A 129 2.61 -0.36 -10.93
N GLY A 130 3.64 0.18 -11.58
CA GLY A 130 3.66 0.27 -13.03
C GLY A 130 3.59 -1.13 -13.61
N MET A 131 2.46 -1.51 -14.21
CA MET A 131 2.49 -2.55 -15.23
C MET A 131 3.24 -1.95 -16.42
N HIS A 132 4.48 -2.36 -16.63
CA HIS A 132 5.03 -2.33 -17.97
C HIS A 132 4.11 -3.21 -18.82
N PRO A 133 3.47 -2.70 -19.88
CA PRO A 133 2.90 -3.61 -20.87
C PRO A 133 4.09 -4.38 -21.43
N HIS A 134 4.08 -5.71 -21.25
CA HIS A 134 4.96 -6.58 -22.02
C HIS A 134 4.72 -6.23 -23.49
N GLY A 135 5.72 -5.65 -24.14
CA GLY A 135 5.75 -5.53 -25.59
C GLY A 135 5.59 -6.94 -26.17
N ASN A 136 4.69 -7.07 -27.14
CA ASN A 136 4.51 -8.26 -27.93
C ASN A 136 5.88 -8.76 -28.42
N GLY A 137 6.30 -9.93 -27.96
CA GLY A 137 7.32 -10.70 -28.65
C GLY A 137 6.68 -11.27 -29.90
N GLU A 138 7.05 -10.75 -31.06
CA GLU A 138 6.81 -11.41 -32.35
C GLU A 138 7.48 -12.81 -32.35
N PRO A 139 6.90 -13.80 -33.05
CA PRO A 139 7.55 -15.08 -33.20
C PRO A 139 8.68 -14.94 -34.23
N GLU A 140 9.92 -15.22 -33.83
CA GLU A 140 10.96 -15.57 -34.79
C GLU A 140 10.65 -16.96 -35.38
N VAL A 141 10.84 -17.04 -36.70
CA VAL A 141 10.46 -18.12 -37.62
C VAL A 141 11.45 -19.27 -37.56
#